data_AF-A0A2M8SAZ0-F1
#
_entry.id   AF-A0A2M8SAZ0-F1
#
_cell.length_a   1.000
_cell.length_b   1.000
_cell.length_c   1.000
_cell.angle_alpha   90.00
_cell.angle_beta   90.00
_cell.angle_gamma   90.00
#
_symmetry.space_group_name_H-M   'P 1'
#
loop_
_entity.id
_entity.type
_entity.pdbx_description
1 polymer ?
#
loop_
_entity_poly.entity_id
_entity_poly.type
_entity_poly.pdbx_seq_one_letter_code
_entity_poly.pdbx_strand_id
1 'polypeptide(L)' 'MVTVEFKTRVKNGAIEIPTQYRENFKDRVRVILVADDGKTATPTLLDELFIHPLNVKGFRPLTREETHARK' A
#
# COMPACT_ATOMS: atom_id res chain seq x y z
N MET A 1 5.41 -13.83 16.57
CA MET A 1 5.85 -14.00 15.16
C MET A 1 5.60 -12.67 14.46
N VAL A 2 6.64 -12.00 13.96
CA VAL A 2 6.53 -10.68 13.33
C VAL A 2 6.70 -10.85 11.83
N THR A 3 5.73 -10.38 11.05
CA THR A 3 5.78 -10.38 9.59
C THR A 3 5.99 -8.94 9.14
N VAL A 4 7.02 -8.70 8.34
CA VAL A 4 7.29 -7.39 7.73
C VAL A 4 7.28 -7.58 6.22
N GLU A 5 6.46 -6.80 5.55
CA GLU A 5 6.47 -6.70 4.10
C GLU A 5 7.26 -5.44 3.71
N PHE A 6 8.23 -5.59 2.82
CA PHE A 6 8.97 -4.47 2.26
C PHE A 6 9.35 -4.74 0.81
N LYS A 7 9.47 -3.66 0.03
CA LYS A 7 9.96 -3.72 -1.35
C LYS A 7 11.43 -3.33 -1.38
N THR A 8 12.27 -4.15 -2.02
CA THR A 8 13.68 -3.84 -2.22
C THR A 8 14.14 -4.37 -3.57
N ARG A 9 15.32 -3.92 -4.01
CA ARG A 9 15.97 -4.46 -5.21
C ARG A 9 16.85 -5.64 -4.85
N VAL A 10 16.85 -6.65 -5.70
CA VAL A 10 17.82 -7.74 -5.62
C VAL A 10 19.17 -7.20 -6.09
N LYS A 11 20.20 -7.26 -5.23
CA LYS A 11 21.57 -6.87 -5.56
C LYS A 11 22.44 -8.12 -5.58
N ASN A 12 23.07 -8.43 -6.71
CA ASN A 12 23.96 -9.59 -6.87
C ASN A 12 23.32 -10.93 -6.44
N GLY A 13 22.02 -11.10 -6.71
CA GLY A 13 21.28 -12.31 -6.30
C GLY A 13 20.91 -12.38 -4.80
N ALA A 14 21.25 -11.35 -4.01
CA ALA A 14 20.89 -11.26 -2.60
C ALA A 14 19.79 -10.20 -2.35
N ILE A 15 18.90 -10.51 -1.41
CA ILE A 15 17.92 -9.57 -0.85
C ILE A 15 18.47 -9.09 0.49
N GLU A 16 18.81 -7.81 0.58
CA GLU A 16 19.30 -7.21 1.82
C GLU A 16 18.12 -6.78 2.69
N ILE A 17 18.08 -7.23 3.95
CA ILE A 17 17.11 -6.76 4.94
C ILE A 17 17.47 -5.32 5.33
N PRO A 18 16.55 -4.35 5.15
CA PRO A 18 16.76 -2.96 5.56
C PRO A 18 17.14 -2.85 7.04
N THR A 19 18.02 -1.91 7.37
CA THR A 19 18.59 -1.76 8.72
C THR A 19 17.53 -1.66 9.81
N GLN A 20 16.42 -0.96 9.52
CA GLN A 20 15.27 -0.80 10.41
C GLN A 20 14.58 -2.10 10.84
N TYR A 21 14.81 -3.21 10.12
CA TYR A 21 14.21 -4.50 10.42
C TYR A 21 15.22 -5.55 10.91
N ARG A 22 16.52 -5.24 10.89
CA ARG A 22 17.57 -6.22 11.25
C ARG A 22 17.46 -6.73 12.68
N GLU A 23 17.05 -5.89 13.63
CA GLU A 23 16.89 -6.30 15.02
C GLU A 23 15.70 -7.27 15.23
N ASN A 24 14.72 -7.23 14.31
CA ASN A 24 13.52 -8.05 14.39
C ASN A 24 13.72 -9.46 13.81
N PHE A 25 14.81 -9.70 13.07
CA PHE A 25 15.08 -10.95 12.37
C PHE A 25 16.46 -11.49 12.72
N LYS A 26 16.50 -12.72 13.27
CA LYS A 26 17.73 -13.47 13.55
C LYS A 26 18.14 -14.30 12.32
N ASP A 27 18.82 -15.43 12.53
CA ASP A 27 19.45 -16.23 11.47
C ASP A 27 18.48 -16.95 10.53
N ARG A 28 17.22 -17.17 10.95
CA ARG A 28 16.21 -17.90 10.16
C ARG A 28 15.01 -17.03 9.87
N VAL A 29 14.68 -16.89 8.58
CA VAL A 29 13.54 -16.14 8.08
C VAL A 29 12.74 -16.95 7.07
N ARG A 30 11.42 -16.74 7.03
CA ARG A 30 10.57 -17.23 5.94
C ARG A 30 10.44 -16.11 4.92
N VAL A 31 10.85 -16.38 3.68
CA VAL A 31 10.81 -15.39 2.58
C VAL A 31 9.63 -15.71 1.66
N ILE A 32 8.88 -14.69 1.28
CA ILE A 32 7.83 -14.77 0.24
C ILE A 32 8.24 -13.78 -0.85
N LEU A 33 8.45 -14.27 -2.06
CA LEU A 33 8.76 -13.45 -3.22
C LEU A 33 7.49 -13.28 -4.04
N VAL A 34 7.07 -12.03 -4.22
CA VAL A 34 6.01 -11.65 -5.15
C VAL A 34 6.69 -10.97 -6.33
N ALA A 35 6.53 -11.54 -7.52
CA ALA A 35 7.04 -10.90 -8.73
C ALA A 35 6.26 -9.62 -8.96
N ASP A 36 6.98 -8.49 -9.05
CA ASP A 36 6.43 -7.26 -9.60
C ASP A 36 6.31 -7.50 -11.12
N ASP A 37 5.09 -7.66 -11.63
CA ASP A 37 4.84 -7.96 -13.02
C ASP A 37 5.12 -6.76 -13.94
N GLY A 38 5.63 -5.65 -13.38
CA GLY A 38 5.99 -4.44 -14.11
C GLY A 38 4.79 -3.77 -14.77
N LYS A 39 3.59 -4.35 -14.61
CA LYS A 39 2.34 -3.71 -14.93
C LYS A 39 2.17 -2.69 -13.83
N THR A 40 2.51 -1.45 -14.13
CA THR A 40 1.91 -0.31 -13.44
C THR A 40 0.43 -0.66 -13.29
N ALA A 41 -0.02 -0.85 -12.05
CA ALA A 41 -1.40 -1.18 -11.77
C ALA A 41 -2.25 -0.25 -12.64
N THR A 42 -3.06 -0.83 -13.52
CA THR A 42 -3.93 -0.02 -14.38
C THR A 42 -4.67 0.93 -13.45
N PRO A 43 -4.56 2.26 -13.64
CA PRO A 43 -5.10 3.22 -12.69
C PRO A 43 -6.55 2.86 -12.43
N THR A 44 -6.87 2.65 -11.17
CA THR A 44 -8.23 2.33 -10.77
C THR A 44 -9.09 3.59 -10.96
N LEU A 45 -10.40 3.41 -11.05
CA LEU A 45 -11.32 4.56 -11.07
C LEU A 45 -11.10 5.47 -9.85
N LEU A 46 -10.72 4.91 -8.69
CA LEU A 46 -10.36 5.69 -7.52
C LEU A 46 -9.11 6.54 -7.74
N ASP A 47 -8.06 5.98 -8.36
CA ASP A 47 -6.83 6.71 -8.68
C ASP A 47 -7.11 7.88 -9.62
N GLU A 48 -7.95 7.67 -10.65
CA GLU A 48 -8.38 8.75 -11.54
C GLU A 48 -9.17 9.83 -10.81
N LEU A 49 -10.08 9.47 -9.89
CA LEU A 49 -10.87 10.42 -9.10
C LEU A 49 -10.03 11.22 -8.10
N PHE A 50 -8.92 10.67 -7.60
CA PHE A 50 -7.97 11.41 -6.77
C PHE A 50 -7.24 12.50 -7.56
N ILE A 51 -6.90 12.24 -8.82
CA ILE A 51 -6.23 13.19 -9.72
C ILE A 51 -7.24 14.18 -10.32
N HIS A 52 -8.43 13.69 -10.67
CA HIS A 52 -9.52 14.40 -11.32
C HIS A 52 -10.81 14.28 -10.51
N PRO A 53 -10.95 15.04 -9.41
CA PRO A 53 -12.15 14.99 -8.59
C PRO A 53 -13.39 15.44 -9.36
N LEU A 54 -14.51 14.74 -9.13
CA LEU A 54 -15.79 15.09 -9.73
C LEU A 54 -16.35 16.37 -9.10
N ASN A 55 -16.40 17.44 -9.89
CA ASN A 55 -17.05 18.69 -9.50
C ASN A 55 -18.55 18.64 -9.77
N VAL A 56 -19.31 18.12 -8.81
CA VAL A 56 -20.77 18.08 -8.88
C VAL A 56 -21.34 19.37 -8.27
N LYS A 57 -22.12 20.11 -9.07
CA LYS A 57 -22.75 21.36 -8.62
C LYS A 57 -23.68 21.09 -7.44
N GLY A 58 -23.46 21.81 -6.33
CA GLY A 58 -24.26 21.67 -5.11
C GLY A 58 -23.88 20.45 -4.25
N PHE A 59 -22.77 19.77 -4.55
CA PHE A 59 -22.27 18.71 -3.68
C PHE A 59 -21.87 19.27 -2.32
N ARG A 60 -22.53 18.77 -1.27
CA ARG A 60 -22.21 19.04 0.12
C ARG A 60 -21.87 17.71 0.79
N PRO A 61 -20.61 17.49 1.20
CA PRO A 61 -20.23 16.31 1.97
C PRO A 61 -21.10 16.23 3.23
N LEU A 62 -21.52 15.02 3.59
CA LEU A 62 -22.22 14.78 4.84
C LEU A 62 -21.30 15.09 6.02
N THR A 63 -21.87 15.64 7.08
CA THR A 63 -21.14 15.74 8.33
C THR A 63 -20.96 14.35 8.96
N ARG A 64 -20.06 14.26 9.93
CA ARG A 64 -19.78 13.03 10.65
C ARG A 64 -21.05 12.54 11.36
N GLU A 65 -21.81 13.46 11.95
CA GLU A 65 -23.07 13.20 12.64
C GLU A 65 -24.13 12.66 11.67
N GLU A 66 -24.29 13.28 10.51
CA GLU A 66 -25.22 12.85 9.45
C GLU A 66 -24.87 11.46 8.90
N THR A 67 -23.57 11.13 8.84
CA THR A 67 -23.10 9.81 8.39
C THR A 67 -23.42 8.72 9.40
N HIS A 68 -23.21 8.99 10.70
CA HIS A 68 -23.49 8.02 11.77
C HIS A 68 -24.99 7.78 11.98
N ALA A 69 -25.84 8.77 11.69
CA ALA A 69 -27.30 8.67 11.81
C ALA A 69 -27.98 7.81 10.72
N ARG A 70 -27.25 7.39 9.67
CA ARG A 70 -27.76 6.52 8.60
C ARG A 70 -27.61 5.02 8.88
N LYS A 71 -27.12 4.67 10.07
CA LYS A 71 -27.00 3.29 10.56
C LYS A 71 -28.30 2.85 11.22
#